data_AF-A0A520CRG6-F1
#
_entry.id   AF-A0A520CRG6-F1
#
_cell.length_a   1.000
_cell.length_b   1.000
_cell.length_c   1.000
_cell.angle_alpha   90.00
_cell.angle_beta   90.00
_cell.angle_gamma   90.00
#
_symmetry.space_group_name_H-M   'P 1'
#
loop_
_entity.id
_entity.type
_entity.pdbx_description
1 polymer ?
#
loop_
_entity_poly.entity_id
_entity_poly.type
_entity_poly.pdbx_seq_one_letter_code
_entity_poly.pdbx_strand_id
1 'polypeptide(L)' 'MNILYFLVGCSVLMALIFLGAFIWSLKNGQHDDVVTPGMRVLFDDEDVES' A
#
# COMPACT_ATOMS: atom_id res chain seq x y z
N MET A 1 -12.61 3.09 -35.74
CA MET A 1 -11.18 2.98 -35.35
C MET A 1 -10.65 4.09 -34.44
N ASN A 2 -11.13 5.34 -34.51
CA ASN A 2 -10.53 6.44 -33.74
C ASN A 2 -10.67 6.29 -32.21
N ILE A 3 -11.81 5.77 -31.75
CA ILE A 3 -12.09 5.59 -30.31
C ILE A 3 -11.20 4.53 -29.65
N LEU A 4 -10.71 3.54 -30.42
CA LEU A 4 -9.84 2.49 -29.90
C LEU A 4 -8.50 3.06 -29.44
N TYR A 5 -7.91 4.00 -30.19
CA TYR A 5 -6.67 4.66 -29.79
C TYR A 5 -6.84 5.47 -28.50
N PHE A 6 -7.98 6.13 -28.33
CA PHE A 6 -8.31 6.82 -27.08
C PHE A 6 -8.47 5.84 -25.91
N LEU A 7 -9.19 4.74 -26.12
CA LEU A 7 -9.37 3.71 -25.08
C LEU A 7 -8.05 3.08 -24.64
N VAL A 8 -7.16 2.78 -25.59
CA VAL A 8 -5.83 2.22 -25.31
C VAL A 8 -4.99 3.21 -24.50
N GLY A 9 -5.00 4.50 -24.86
CA GLY A 9 -4.33 5.52 -24.06
C GLY A 9 -4.88 5.60 -22.64
N CYS A 10 -6.21 5.55 -22.50
CA CYS A 10 -6.88 5.59 -21.21
C CYS A 10 -6.55 4.36 -20.34
N SER A 11 -6.50 3.15 -20.92
CA SER A 11 -6.15 1.93 -20.18
C SER A 11 -4.70 1.92 -19.70
N VAL A 12 -3.77 2.40 -20.53
CA VAL A 12 -2.35 2.53 -20.14
C VAL A 12 -2.19 3.54 -19.01
N LEU A 13 -2.89 4.68 -19.09
CA LEU A 13 -2.87 5.71 -18.06
C LEU A 13 -3.42 5.15 -16.74
N MET A 14 -4.53 4.41 -16.79
CA MET A 14 -5.11 3.75 -15.62
C MET A 14 -4.14 2.73 -15.01
N ALA A 15 -3.47 1.92 -15.83
CA ALA A 15 -2.46 0.97 -15.37
C ALA A 15 -1.28 1.66 -14.67
N LEU A 16 -0.81 2.79 -15.20
CA LEU A 16 0.27 3.57 -14.57
C LEU A 16 -0.16 4.17 -13.23
N ILE A 17 -1.41 4.64 -13.10
CA ILE A 17 -1.96 5.12 -11.82
C ILE A 17 -1.93 4.00 -10.78
N PHE A 18 -2.44 2.82 -11.13
CA PHE A 18 -2.43 1.66 -10.22
C PHE A 18 -1.02 1.24 -9.84
N LEU A 19 -0.09 1.23 -10.79
CA LEU A 19 1.32 0.91 -10.52
C LEU A 19 1.95 1.95 -9.58
N GLY A 20 1.70 3.24 -9.79
CA GLY A 20 2.19 4.30 -8.93
C GLY A 20 1.63 4.21 -7.50
N ALA A 21 0.33 3.96 -7.36
CA ALA A 21 -0.32 3.73 -6.08
C ALA A 21 0.25 2.50 -5.36
N PHE A 22 0.53 1.42 -6.10
CA PHE A 22 1.14 0.21 -5.57
C PHE A 22 2.56 0.46 -5.04
N ILE A 23 3.41 1.14 -5.81
CA ILE A 23 4.76 1.52 -5.35
C ILE A 23 4.70 2.45 -4.15
N TRP A 24 3.77 3.40 -4.13
CA TRP A 24 3.57 4.27 -2.97
C TRP A 24 3.17 3.47 -1.72
N SER A 25 2.22 2.53 -1.85
CA SER A 25 1.80 1.64 -0.77
C SER A 25 2.95 0.82 -0.19
N LEU A 26 3.81 0.25 -1.05
CA LEU A 26 5.01 -0.49 -0.62
C LEU A 26 5.99 0.40 0.16
N LYS A 27 6.17 1.66 -0.25
CA LYS A 27 7.07 2.60 0.44
C LYS A 27 6.50 3.15 1.74
N ASN A 28 5.19 3.12 1.93
CA ASN A 28 4.52 3.75 3.06
C ASN A 28 4.54 2.90 4.34
N GLY A 29 5.27 1.78 4.37
CA GLY A 29 5.45 0.95 5.58
C GLY A 29 4.16 0.33 6.11
N GLN A 30 3.08 0.29 5.32
CA GLN A 30 1.79 -0.28 5.75
C GLN A 30 1.89 -1.78 6.05
N HIS A 31 2.96 -2.43 5.57
CA HIS A 31 3.30 -3.81 5.88
C HIS A 31 4.07 -3.98 7.19
N ASP A 32 4.45 -2.92 7.89
CA ASP A 32 5.22 -3.03 9.13
C ASP A 32 4.32 -3.37 10.33
N ASP A 33 3.02 -3.09 10.24
CA ASP A 33 2.03 -3.43 11.27
C ASP A 33 1.46 -4.85 11.06
N VAL A 34 2.34 -5.86 11.04
CA VAL A 34 1.97 -7.29 10.98
C VAL A 34 1.55 -7.87 12.33
N VAL A 35 1.80 -7.15 13.41
CA VAL A 35 1.47 -7.58 14.77
C VAL A 35 0.02 -7.18 15.06
N THR A 36 -0.80 -8.16 15.43
CA THR A 36 -2.20 -7.89 15.77
C THR A 36 -2.26 -6.91 16.96
N PRO A 37 -3.09 -5.86 16.90
CA PRO A 37 -3.15 -4.83 17.96
C PRO A 37 -3.43 -5.39 19.36
N GLY A 38 -4.13 -6.53 19.46
CA GLY A 38 -4.36 -7.22 20.74
C GLY A 38 -3.11 -7.84 21.36
N MET A 39 -2.10 -8.23 20.57
CA MET A 39 -0.83 -8.73 21.09
C MET A 39 0.05 -7.58 21.58
N ARG A 40 0.06 -6.45 20.88
CA ARG A 40 0.83 -5.25 21.28
C ARG A 40 0.51 -4.82 22.72
N VAL A 41 -0.78 -4.74 23.06
CA VAL A 41 -1.23 -4.33 24.40
C VAL A 41 -0.81 -5.30 25.52
N LEU A 42 -0.59 -6.58 25.20
CA LEU A 42 -0.20 -7.58 26.21
C LEU A 42 1.29 -7.56 26.54
N PHE A 43 2.14 -7.03 25.63
CA PHE A 43 3.59 -7.04 25.78
C PHE A 43 4.23 -5.64 25.83
N ASP A 44 3.50 -4.57 25.48
CA ASP A 44 3.98 -3.17 25.57
C ASP A 44 4.33 -2.74 27.02
N ASP A 45 3.72 -3.37 28.02
CA ASP A 45 3.96 -3.05 29.44
C ASP A 45 5.23 -3.71 30.01
N GLU A 46 5.89 -4.63 29.29
CA GLU A 46 7.12 -5.32 29.76
C GLU A 46 8.42 -4.58 29.41
N ASP A 47 8.40 -3.60 28.49
CA ASP A 47 9.60 -2.90 28.01
C ASP A 47 9.98 -1.65 28.84
N VAL A 48 9.39 -1.45 30.03
CA VAL A 48 9.73 -0.36 30.97
C VAL A 48 10.61 -0.88 32.12
N GLU A 49 11.78 -1.44 31.81
CA GLU A 49 12.84 -1.63 32.81
C GLU A 49 14.25 -1.51 32.18
N SER A 50 14.69 -0.26 31.99
CA SER A 50 16.12 0.12 31.98
C SER A 50 16.29 1.59 32.36
#